data_AF-A0A833ZW45-F1
#
_entry.id   AF-A0A833ZW45-F1
#
_cell.length_a   1.000
_cell.length_b   1.000
_cell.length_c   1.000
_cell.angle_alpha   90.00
_cell.angle_beta   90.00
_cell.angle_gamma   90.00
#
_symmetry.space_group_name_H-M   'P 1'
#
loop_
_entity.id
_entity.type
_entity.pdbx_description
1 polymer ?
#
loop_
_entity_poly.entity_id
_entity_poly.type
_entity_poly.pdbx_seq_one_letter_code
_entity_poly.pdbx_strand_id
1 'polypeptide(L)'
;MGVLCRSLAGLGGLSLLGMLFGAYLMALAVLSPCPPLVGTPAGLVLVVLSWVLFTGLFSYVKVAASSLLHGGGQRALLAAGVAIQAGSLLGAVAMFPPTSVSHVFRSGKDCVDLCGP
;
A
#
# COMPACT_ATOMS: atom_id res chain seq x y z
N MET A 1 -19.78 13.83 11.35
CA MET A 1 -18.81 13.12 12.21
C MET A 1 -18.56 11.76 11.58
N GLY A 2 -17.41 11.56 10.94
CA GLY A 2 -17.06 10.25 10.39
C GLY A 2 -16.94 9.24 11.53
N VAL A 3 -17.39 8.00 11.30
CA VAL A 3 -17.28 6.91 12.27
C VAL A 3 -15.79 6.69 12.54
N LEU A 4 -15.29 7.17 13.68
CA LEU A 4 -13.93 6.92 14.11
C LEU A 4 -13.91 5.57 14.85
N CYS A 5 -13.40 4.53 14.19
CA CYS A 5 -13.16 3.25 14.85
C CYS A 5 -12.11 3.48 15.93
N ARG A 6 -12.53 3.47 17.21
CA ARG A 6 -11.61 3.50 18.36
C ARG A 6 -11.12 2.11 18.78
N SER A 7 -11.62 1.06 18.13
CA SER A 7 -11.22 -0.32 18.39
C SER A 7 -9.90 -0.65 17.71
N LEU A 8 -8.89 -1.02 18.50
CA LEU A 8 -7.58 -1.45 18.00
C LEU A 8 -7.71 -2.67 17.07
N ALA A 9 -8.59 -3.61 17.41
CA ALA A 9 -8.88 -4.79 16.58
C ALA A 9 -9.50 -4.40 15.24
N GLY A 10 -10.39 -3.40 15.23
CA GLY A 10 -10.97 -2.86 13.99
C GLY A 10 -9.92 -2.21 13.09
N LEU A 11 -9.03 -1.39 13.66
CA LEU A 11 -7.90 -0.80 12.93
C LEU A 11 -6.94 -1.87 12.39
N GLY A 12 -6.68 -2.93 13.17
CA GLY A 12 -5.89 -4.07 12.72
C GLY A 12 -6.54 -4.78 11.53
N GLY A 13 -7.85 -5.04 11.60
CA GLY A 13 -8.61 -5.63 10.50
C GLY A 13 -8.60 -4.78 9.22
N LEU A 14 -8.81 -3.46 9.35
CA LEU A 14 -8.70 -2.51 8.23
C LEU A 14 -7.28 -2.48 7.64
N SER A 15 -6.25 -2.58 8.48
CA SER A 15 -4.84 -2.63 8.05
C SER A 15 -4.53 -3.91 7.28
N LEU A 16 -5.03 -5.06 7.74
CA LEU A 16 -4.91 -6.34 7.03
C LEU A 16 -5.63 -6.30 5.68
N LEU A 17 -6.84 -5.76 5.64
CA LEU A 17 -7.59 -5.59 4.40
C LEU A 17 -6.85 -4.66 3.42
N GLY A 18 -6.29 -3.56 3.91
CA GLY A 18 -5.40 -2.71 3.12
C GLY A 18 -4.20 -3.48 2.57
N MET A 19 -3.51 -4.26 3.41
CA MET A 19 -2.37 -5.08 2.98
C MET A 19 -2.75 -6.10 1.88
N LEU A 20 -3.96 -6.66 1.89
CA LEU A 20 -4.41 -7.55 0.82
C LEU A 20 -4.44 -6.86 -0.54
N PHE A 21 -5.02 -5.65 -0.62
CA PHE A 21 -5.01 -4.86 -1.86
C PHE A 21 -3.59 -4.44 -2.25
N GLY A 22 -2.76 -4.09 -1.27
CA GLY A 22 -1.34 -3.77 -1.50
C GLY A 22 -0.54 -4.95 -2.06
N ALA A 23 -0.79 -6.17 -1.55
CA ALA A 23 -0.16 -7.39 -2.05
C ALA A 23 -0.59 -7.71 -3.48
N TYR A 24 -1.88 -7.50 -3.81
CA TYR A 24 -2.36 -7.61 -5.19
C TYR A 24 -1.62 -6.63 -6.12
N LEU A 25 -1.55 -5.35 -5.75
CA LEU A 25 -0.82 -4.33 -6.54
C LEU A 25 0.68 -4.67 -6.68
N MET A 26 1.29 -5.21 -5.62
CA MET A 26 2.68 -5.67 -5.65
C MET A 26 2.87 -6.81 -6.63
N ALA A 27 1.96 -7.80 -6.63
CA ALA A 27 2.00 -8.92 -7.56
C ALA A 27 1.89 -8.44 -9.02
N LEU A 28 1.00 -7.48 -9.29
CA LEU A 28 0.91 -6.87 -10.62
C LEU A 28 2.20 -6.15 -11.01
N ALA A 29 2.84 -5.45 -10.08
CA ALA A 29 4.10 -4.75 -10.33
C ALA A 29 5.25 -5.74 -10.64
N VAL A 30 5.29 -6.88 -9.94
CA VAL A 30 6.27 -7.96 -10.19
C VAL A 30 6.01 -8.66 -11.53
N LEU A 31 4.74 -8.82 -11.93
CA LEU A 31 4.34 -9.45 -13.20
C LEU A 31 4.36 -8.48 -14.40
N SER A 32 4.67 -7.20 -14.17
CA SER A 32 4.91 -6.22 -15.23
C SER A 32 6.03 -6.71 -16.16
N PRO A 33 5.88 -6.64 -17.50
CA PRO A 33 5.00 -5.74 -18.26
C PRO A 33 3.60 -6.28 -18.59
N CYS A 34 3.36 -7.58 -18.49
CA CYS A 34 2.09 -8.22 -18.89
C CYS A 34 1.37 -8.84 -17.68
N PRO A 35 0.79 -8.02 -16.80
CA PRO A 35 0.05 -8.53 -15.65
C PRO A 35 -1.20 -9.31 -16.09
N PRO A 36 -1.74 -10.18 -15.21
CA PRO A 36 -2.99 -10.89 -15.50
C PRO A 36 -4.12 -9.90 -15.78
N LEU A 37 -5.00 -10.23 -16.73
CA LEU A 37 -6.11 -9.39 -17.18
C LEU A 37 -5.70 -8.05 -17.85
N VAL A 38 -4.44 -7.88 -18.24
CA VAL A 38 -4.00 -6.75 -19.07
C VAL A 38 -4.85 -6.66 -20.36
N GLY A 39 -5.17 -5.44 -20.79
CA GLY A 39 -5.99 -5.19 -21.99
C GLY A 39 -7.50 -5.42 -21.82
N THR A 40 -7.97 -5.88 -20.65
CA THR A 40 -9.40 -6.10 -20.38
C THR A 40 -10.00 -4.97 -19.53
N PRO A 41 -11.29 -4.60 -19.73
CA PRO A 41 -11.95 -3.61 -18.89
C PRO A 41 -12.05 -4.05 -17.42
N ALA A 42 -12.18 -5.37 -17.19
CA ALA A 42 -12.20 -5.93 -15.83
C ALA A 42 -10.88 -5.70 -15.10
N GLY A 43 -9.74 -5.92 -15.77
CA GLY A 43 -8.41 -5.66 -15.20
C GLY A 43 -8.23 -4.20 -14.81
N LEU A 44 -8.60 -3.26 -15.70
CA LEU A 44 -8.54 -1.82 -15.42
C LEU A 44 -9.34 -1.44 -14.17
N VAL A 45 -10.59 -1.89 -14.09
CA VAL A 45 -11.46 -1.62 -12.92
C VAL A 45 -10.83 -2.19 -11.65
N LEU A 46 -10.31 -3.41 -11.69
CA LEU A 46 -9.75 -4.07 -10.51
C LEU A 46 -8.49 -3.38 -9.99
N VAL A 47 -7.61 -2.92 -10.89
CA VAL A 47 -6.40 -2.14 -10.54
C VAL A 47 -6.78 -0.82 -9.88
N VAL A 48 -7.67 -0.04 -10.52
CA VAL A 48 -8.09 1.27 -10.00
C VAL A 48 -8.80 1.13 -8.67
N LEU A 49 -9.75 0.19 -8.55
CA LEU A 49 -10.45 -0.06 -7.28
C LEU A 49 -9.48 -0.49 -6.19
N SER A 50 -8.54 -1.41 -6.48
CA SER A 50 -7.55 -1.85 -5.50
C SER A 50 -6.67 -0.71 -5.02
N TRP A 51 -6.25 0.19 -5.91
CA TRP A 51 -5.47 1.37 -5.54
C TRP A 51 -6.25 2.34 -4.66
N VAL A 52 -7.49 2.65 -5.03
CA VAL A 52 -8.38 3.53 -4.25
C VAL A 52 -8.66 2.93 -2.88
N LEU A 53 -8.97 1.63 -2.79
CA LEU A 53 -9.21 0.95 -1.52
C LEU A 53 -7.94 0.92 -0.67
N PHE A 54 -6.81 0.49 -1.22
CA PHE A 54 -5.52 0.48 -0.53
C PHE A 54 -5.18 1.85 0.09
N THR A 55 -5.19 2.90 -0.73
CA THR A 55 -4.87 4.26 -0.30
C THR A 55 -5.87 4.81 0.72
N GLY A 56 -7.17 4.58 0.50
CA GLY A 56 -8.24 5.00 1.40
C GLY A 56 -8.20 4.32 2.76
N LEU A 57 -8.05 2.98 2.79
CA LEU A 57 -7.95 2.18 4.02
C LEU A 57 -6.76 2.62 4.88
N PHE A 58 -5.56 2.71 4.31
CA PHE A 58 -4.38 3.14 5.05
C PHE A 58 -4.45 4.60 5.50
N SER A 59 -5.04 5.49 4.69
CA SER A 59 -5.27 6.88 5.08
C SER A 59 -6.20 6.97 6.28
N TYR A 60 -7.28 6.20 6.28
CA TYR A 60 -8.21 6.12 7.41
C TYR A 60 -7.51 5.58 8.67
N VAL A 61 -6.80 4.45 8.57
CA VAL A 61 -6.06 3.86 9.69
C VAL A 61 -5.06 4.86 10.27
N LYS A 62 -4.31 5.57 9.42
CA LYS A 62 -3.36 6.60 9.86
C LYS A 62 -4.03 7.72 10.64
N VAL A 63 -5.16 8.24 10.14
CA VAL A 63 -5.93 9.29 10.82
C VAL A 63 -6.51 8.79 12.14
N ALA A 64 -7.10 7.59 12.16
CA ALA A 64 -7.69 7.00 13.35
C ALA A 64 -6.62 6.69 14.43
N ALA A 65 -5.50 6.09 14.04
CA ALA A 65 -4.37 5.84 14.92
C ALA A 65 -3.80 7.16 15.48
N SER A 66 -3.57 8.15 14.62
CA SER A 66 -3.08 9.47 15.04
C SER A 66 -4.02 10.14 16.04
N SER A 67 -5.34 10.04 15.83
CA SER A 67 -6.33 10.60 16.76
C SER A 67 -6.31 9.92 18.13
N LEU A 68 -6.15 8.58 18.17
CA LEU A 68 -6.00 7.82 19.41
C LEU A 68 -4.71 8.17 20.16
N LEU A 69 -3.59 8.22 19.44
CA LEU A 69 -2.27 8.55 20.00
C LEU A 69 -2.19 9.99 20.51
N HIS A 70 -2.88 10.93 19.86
CA HIS A 70 -2.95 12.32 20.31
C HIS A 70 -3.57 12.45 21.72
N GLY A 71 -4.54 11.60 22.07
CA GLY A 71 -5.11 11.54 23.41
C GLY A 71 -4.12 11.04 24.49
N GLY A 72 -3.03 10.37 24.10
CA GLY A 72 -1.99 9.85 25.00
C GLY A 72 -0.86 10.84 25.32
N GLY A 73 -0.92 12.06 24.78
CA GLY A 73 0.06 13.13 25.04
C GLY A 73 1.40 12.97 24.32
N GLN A 74 2.39 13.77 24.73
CA GLN A 74 3.67 13.94 24.01
C GLN A 74 4.47 12.64 23.84
N ARG A 75 4.51 11.78 24.87
CA ARG A 75 5.27 10.51 24.80
C ARG A 75 4.68 9.54 23.78
N ALA A 76 3.35 9.46 23.70
CA ALA A 76 2.66 8.65 22.70
C ALA A 76 2.93 9.16 21.28
N LEU A 77 2.92 10.49 21.10
CA LEU A 77 3.22 11.13 19.83
C LEU A 77 4.68 10.88 19.38
N LEU A 78 5.64 10.92 20.32
CA LEU A 78 7.04 10.58 20.03
C LEU A 78 7.19 9.12 19.62
N ALA A 79 6.55 8.18 20.34
CA ALA A 79 6.56 6.76 19.99
C ALA A 79 5.96 6.50 18.59
N ALA A 80 4.88 7.21 18.24
CA ALA A 80 4.31 7.16 16.89
C ALA A 80 5.29 7.66 15.82
N GLY A 81 6.00 8.76 16.09
CA GLY A 81 7.04 9.28 15.20
C GLY A 81 8.16 8.27 14.95
N VAL A 82 8.67 7.65 16.02
CA VAL A 82 9.69 6.58 15.93
C VAL A 82 9.17 5.40 15.12
N ALA A 83 7.93 4.96 15.37
CA ALA A 83 7.31 3.87 14.62
C ALA A 83 7.16 4.19 13.12
N ILE A 84 6.74 5.41 12.77
CA ILE A 84 6.62 5.85 11.37
C ILE A 84 8.00 5.84 10.68
N GLN A 85 9.03 6.35 11.35
CA GLN A 85 10.37 6.42 10.78
C GLN A 85 10.99 5.03 10.63
N ALA A 86 10.82 4.16 11.63
CA ALA A 86 11.22 2.75 11.54
C ALA A 86 10.48 2.03 10.40
N GLY A 87 9.18 2.28 10.23
CA GLY A 87 8.40 1.75 9.12
C GLY A 87 8.90 2.21 7.75
N SER A 88 9.26 3.49 7.61
CA SER A 88 9.85 4.01 6.38
C SER A 88 11.21 3.37 6.07
N LEU A 89 12.07 3.20 7.08
CA LEU A 89 13.35 2.52 6.93
C LEU A 89 13.14 1.06 6.48
N LEU A 90 12.24 0.34 7.14
CA LEU A 90 11.89 -1.03 6.78
C LEU A 90 11.38 -1.12 5.34
N GLY A 91 10.51 -0.19 4.93
CA GLY A 91 10.01 -0.11 3.56
C GLY A 91 11.13 0.12 2.54
N ALA A 92 12.07 1.01 2.84
CA ALA A 92 13.23 1.27 1.97
C ALA A 92 14.13 0.03 1.85
N VAL A 93 14.44 -0.62 2.97
CA VAL A 93 15.26 -1.85 3.00
C VAL A 93 14.55 -3.00 2.28
N ALA A 94 13.22 -3.10 2.37
CA ALA A 94 12.44 -4.12 1.67
C ALA A 94 12.39 -3.88 0.15
N MET A 95 12.28 -2.62 -0.28
CA MET A 95 12.14 -2.28 -1.71
C MET A 95 13.47 -2.15 -2.45
N PHE A 96 14.55 -1.78 -1.77
CA PHE A 96 15.83 -1.51 -2.42
C PHE A 96 16.45 -2.75 -3.10
N PRO A 97 16.58 -3.94 -2.46
CA PRO A 97 17.20 -5.09 -3.10
C PRO A 97 16.44 -5.59 -4.35
N PRO A 98 15.10 -5.75 -4.33
CA PRO A 98 14.35 -6.18 -5.51
C PRO A 98 14.43 -5.19 -6.69
N THR A 99 14.46 -3.88 -6.39
CA THR A 99 14.49 -2.84 -7.42
C THR A 99 15.89 -2.58 -7.98
N SER A 100 16.92 -2.61 -7.13
CA SER A 100 18.28 -2.15 -7.49
C SER A 100 19.28 -3.27 -7.74
N VAL A 101 19.08 -4.46 -7.17
CA VAL A 101 20.02 -5.59 -7.29
C VAL A 101 19.42 -6.70 -8.14
N SER A 102 18.21 -7.13 -7.81
CA SER A 102 17.58 -8.29 -8.46
C SER A 102 16.81 -7.94 -9.73
N HIS A 103 16.61 -6.65 -10.04
CA HIS A 103 15.83 -6.14 -11.18
C HIS A 103 14.48 -6.86 -11.38
N VAL A 104 13.82 -7.19 -10.27
CA VAL A 104 12.50 -7.86 -10.26
C VAL A 104 11.47 -6.98 -10.95
N PHE A 105 11.56 -5.67 -10.70
CA PHE A 105 10.75 -4.67 -11.39
C PHE A 105 11.45 -4.24 -12.66
N ARG A 106 10.85 -4.55 -13.81
CA ARG A 106 11.30 -4.02 -15.10
C ARG A 106 10.55 -2.73 -15.44
N SER A 107 11.30 -1.75 -15.94
CA SER A 107 10.69 -0.55 -16.50
C SER A 107 10.03 -0.89 -17.83
N GLY A 108 8.81 -0.38 -18.06
CA GLY A 108 8.15 -0.49 -19.36
C GLY A 108 8.94 0.27 -20.44
N LYS A 109 8.94 -0.22 -21.68
CA LYS A 109 9.45 0.55 -22.82
C LYS A 109 8.33 1.47 -23.29
N ASP A 110 8.62 2.76 -23.36
CA ASP A 110 7.68 3.73 -23.90
C ASP A 110 7.34 3.40 -25.36
N CYS A 111 6.08 3.57 -25.74
CA CYS A 111 5.57 3.42 -27.11
C CYS A 111 5.71 2.01 -27.72
N VAL A 112 5.97 0.97 -26.92
CA VAL A 112 5.99 -0.44 -27.37
C VAL A 112 4.89 -1.20 -26.65
N ASP A 113 4.00 -1.83 -27.42
CA ASP A 113 3.02 -2.77 -26.86
C ASP A 113 3.66 -4.15 -26.74
N LEU A 114 4.16 -4.50 -25.55
CA LEU A 114 4.76 -5.81 -25.26
C LEU A 114 3.71 -6.91 -25.04
N CYS A 115 2.43 -6.55 -24.88
CA CYS A 115 1.39 -7.46 -24.41
C CYS A 115 0.18 -7.51 -25.36
N GLY A 116 0.24 -6.79 -26.49
CA GLY A 116 -0.67 -6.93 -27.63
C GLY A 116 -0.49 -8.28 -28.34
N PRO A 117 -1.41 -8.64 -29.27
CA PRO A 117 -1.33 -9.90 -30.00
C PRO A 117 -0.05 -10.05 -30.83
#